data_AF-A0A3D5NCC8-F1
#
_entry.id   AF-A0A3D5NCC8-F1
#
_cell.length_a   1.000
_cell.length_b   1.000
_cell.length_c   1.000
_cell.angle_alpha   90.00
_cell.angle_beta   90.00
_cell.angle_gamma   90.00
#
_symmetry.space_group_name_H-M   'P 1'
#
loop_
_entity.id
_entity.type
_entity.pdbx_description
1 polymer ?
#
loop_
_entity_poly.entity_id
_entity_poly.type
_entity_poly.pdbx_seq_one_letter_code
_entity_poly.pdbx_strand_id
1 'polypeptide(L)'
;ELKNLIERLTILYPGKTISADLLPGEFHQTDDPHYSDGTNRLSNAAHPQLQDRLDVTERHIVQDALEQADGHKGRAAEILGISRHALKRRLQRLGLQ
;
A
#
# COMPACT_ATOMS: atom_id res chain seq x y z
N GLU A 1 5.14 11.51 2.76
CA GLU A 1 4.93 10.30 3.57
C GLU A 1 5.27 10.52 5.05
N LEU A 2 6.44 11.07 5.38
CA LEU A 2 6.78 11.44 6.78
C LEU A 2 5.72 12.35 7.45
N LYS A 3 5.20 13.35 6.73
CA LYS A 3 4.14 14.24 7.23
C LYS A 3 2.90 13.47 7.71
N ASN A 4 2.43 12.51 6.92
CA ASN A 4 1.23 11.73 7.23
C ASN A 4 1.44 10.85 8.46
N LEU A 5 2.65 10.31 8.61
CA LEU A 5 3.03 9.56 9.78
C LEU A 5 3.02 10.44 11.04
N ILE A 6 3.66 11.60 10.99
CA ILE A 6 3.69 12.55 12.12
C ILE A 6 2.28 12.98 12.51
N GLU A 7 1.45 13.34 11.54
CA GLU A 7 0.06 13.76 11.77
C GLU A 7 -0.75 12.66 12.47
N ARG A 8 -0.66 11.42 11.98
CA ARG A 8 -1.32 10.26 12.61
C ARG A 8 -0.83 10.03 14.05
N LEU A 9 0.48 10.12 14.29
CA LEU A 9 1.05 9.93 15.63
C LEU A 9 0.60 11.03 16.59
N THR A 10 0.50 12.28 16.13
CA THR A 10 -0.01 13.39 16.95
C THR A 10 -1.49 13.26 17.29
N ILE A 11 -2.31 12.67 16.41
CA ILE A 11 -3.72 12.37 16.67
C ILE A 11 -3.86 11.25 17.70
N LEU A 12 -3.07 10.17 17.57
CA LEU A 12 -3.15 8.99 18.43
C LEU A 12 -2.55 9.21 19.83
N TYR A 13 -1.53 10.06 19.94
CA TYR A 13 -0.76 10.26 21.17
C TYR A 13 -0.64 11.76 21.56
N PRO A 14 -1.76 12.46 21.81
CA PRO A 14 -1.72 13.87 22.17
C PRO A 14 -1.02 14.09 23.52
N GLY A 15 -0.06 15.00 23.56
CA GLY A 15 0.66 15.38 24.78
C GLY A 15 1.59 14.31 25.36
N LYS A 16 1.85 13.22 24.62
CA LYS A 16 2.79 12.16 25.02
C LYS A 16 4.07 12.23 24.17
N THR A 17 5.20 11.88 24.78
CA THR A 17 6.45 11.68 24.03
C THR A 17 6.33 10.44 23.16
N ILE A 18 6.54 10.59 21.86
CA ILE A 18 6.49 9.49 20.90
C ILE A 18 7.87 8.81 20.87
N SER A 19 7.98 7.62 21.45
CA SER A 19 9.16 6.75 21.37
C SER A 19 9.12 5.87 20.11
N ALA A 20 10.27 5.33 19.69
CA ALA A 20 10.38 4.48 18.49
C ALA A 20 9.43 3.28 18.52
N ASP A 21 9.16 2.73 19.71
CA ASP A 21 8.24 1.60 19.92
C ASP A 21 6.78 1.88 19.53
N LEU A 22 6.41 3.16 19.42
CA LEU A 22 5.07 3.62 19.04
C LEU A 22 4.92 3.84 17.54
N LEU A 23 6.01 3.72 16.78
CA LEU A 23 5.96 3.78 15.33
C LEU A 23 5.24 2.53 14.79
N PRO A 24 4.51 2.64 13.68
CA PRO A 24 3.97 1.48 12.99
C PRO A 24 5.05 0.42 12.76
N GLY A 25 4.67 -0.86 12.82
CA GLY A 25 5.57 -2.01 12.68
C GLY A 25 6.46 -1.98 11.43
N GLU A 26 6.06 -1.24 10.39
CA GLU A 26 6.89 -1.02 9.21
C GLU A 26 8.18 -0.28 9.53
N PHE A 27 8.21 0.64 10.51
CA PHE A 27 9.41 1.41 10.90
C PHE A 27 10.25 0.72 11.97
N HIS A 28 9.77 -0.39 12.54
CA HIS A 28 10.56 -1.24 13.41
C HIS A 28 11.54 -2.03 12.55
N GLN A 29 12.76 -1.52 12.47
CA GLN A 29 13.84 -2.08 11.68
C GLN A 29 14.22 -3.46 12.23
N THR A 30 13.57 -4.51 11.73
CA THR A 30 14.20 -5.83 11.61
C THR A 30 15.16 -5.76 10.42
N ASP A 31 16.37 -6.31 10.56
CA ASP A 31 17.36 -6.48 9.49
C ASP A 31 16.83 -7.38 8.35
N ASP A 32 15.85 -6.88 7.62
CA ASP A 32 15.23 -7.56 6.48
C ASP A 32 15.03 -6.51 5.37
N PRO A 33 15.71 -6.64 4.20
CA PRO A 33 15.77 -5.62 3.15
C PRO A 33 14.45 -5.43 2.37
N HIS A 34 13.32 -5.89 2.91
CA HIS A 34 12.02 -5.86 2.28
C HIS A 34 11.01 -5.06 3.12
N TYR A 35 11.23 -3.74 3.20
CA TYR A 35 10.23 -2.80 3.71
C TYR A 35 8.95 -2.88 2.85
N SER A 36 8.00 -3.64 3.36
CA SER A 36 6.64 -3.76 2.87
C SER A 36 5.73 -2.80 3.63
N ASP A 37 5.18 -1.84 2.90
CA ASP A 37 4.10 -0.92 3.31
C ASP A 37 3.04 -1.67 4.15
N GLY A 38 2.98 -1.30 5.44
CA GLY A 38 2.57 -2.13 6.57
C GLY A 38 1.07 -2.16 6.86
N THR A 39 0.22 -2.25 5.85
CA THR A 39 -1.24 -2.41 6.08
C THR A 39 -1.82 -3.75 5.66
N ASN A 40 -1.07 -4.61 4.96
CA ASN A 40 -1.63 -5.83 4.37
C ASN A 40 -0.78 -7.10 4.52
N ARG A 41 0.16 -7.18 5.48
CA ARG A 41 0.94 -8.41 5.69
C ARG A 41 0.60 -9.18 6.97
N LEU A 42 0.05 -8.49 7.96
CA LEU A 42 -0.27 -9.10 9.26
C LEU A 42 -1.54 -9.98 9.20
N SER A 43 -2.41 -9.78 8.21
CA SER A 43 -3.66 -10.54 8.01
C SER A 43 -3.50 -11.75 7.05
N ASN A 44 -2.37 -11.85 6.36
CA ASN A 44 -2.30 -12.54 5.06
C ASN A 44 -1.84 -14.01 5.11
N ALA A 45 -1.31 -14.50 6.22
CA ALA A 45 -0.88 -15.89 6.33
C ALA A 45 -2.03 -16.87 6.62
N ALA A 46 -3.20 -16.38 7.07
CA ALA A 46 -4.31 -17.23 7.52
C ALA A 46 -5.27 -17.66 6.41
N HIS A 47 -5.34 -16.93 5.28
CA HIS A 47 -6.39 -17.14 4.27
C HIS A 47 -5.89 -16.94 2.82
N PRO A 48 -5.13 -17.91 2.25
CA PRO A 48 -4.64 -17.82 0.87
C PRO A 48 -5.75 -17.65 -0.17
N GLN A 49 -6.90 -18.32 0.02
CA GLN A 49 -8.05 -18.20 -0.88
C GLN A 49 -8.66 -16.80 -0.94
N LEU A 50 -8.64 -16.06 0.19
CA LEU A 50 -9.12 -14.68 0.20
C LEU A 50 -8.16 -13.79 -0.57
N GLN A 51 -6.86 -14.00 -0.37
CA GLN A 51 -5.81 -13.24 -1.05
C GLN A 51 -5.89 -13.42 -2.57
N ASP A 52 -6.06 -14.65 -3.05
CA ASP A 52 -6.21 -14.92 -4.49
C ASP A 52 -7.42 -14.18 -5.08
N ARG A 53 -8.55 -14.16 -4.36
CA ARG A 53 -9.76 -13.42 -4.80
C ARG A 53 -9.55 -11.92 -4.83
N LEU A 54 -8.84 -11.37 -3.83
CA LEU A 54 -8.49 -9.95 -3.80
C LEU A 54 -7.54 -9.60 -4.95
N ASP A 55 -6.58 -10.46 -5.27
CA ASP A 55 -5.63 -10.25 -6.36
C ASP A 55 -6.29 -10.30 -7.74
N VAL A 56 -7.23 -11.23 -7.95
CA VAL A 56 -8.05 -11.29 -9.17
C VAL A 56 -8.90 -10.02 -9.31
N THR A 57 -9.56 -9.61 -8.23
CA THR A 57 -10.40 -8.41 -8.23
C THR A 57 -9.56 -7.16 -8.49
N GLU A 58 -8.41 -7.03 -7.82
CA GLU A 58 -7.50 -5.91 -8.02
C GLU A 58 -6.96 -5.88 -9.45
N ARG A 59 -6.61 -7.03 -10.03
CA ARG A 59 -6.18 -7.12 -11.43
C ARG A 59 -7.22 -6.57 -12.38
N HIS A 60 -8.50 -6.95 -12.23
CA HIS A 60 -9.57 -6.43 -13.08
C HIS A 60 -9.71 -4.91 -12.94
N ILE A 61 -9.75 -4.39 -11.72
CA ILE A 61 -9.89 -2.94 -11.48
C ILE A 61 -8.72 -2.15 -12.09
N VAL A 62 -7.49 -2.65 -11.93
CA VAL A 62 -6.29 -2.01 -12.48
C VAL A 62 -6.30 -2.06 -14.00
N GLN A 63 -6.76 -3.16 -14.58
CA GLN A 63 -6.85 -3.33 -16.03
C GLN A 63 -7.92 -2.41 -16.65
N ASP A 64 -9.11 -2.36 -16.05
CA ASP A 64 -10.19 -1.45 -16.48
C ASP A 64 -9.72 0.01 -16.45
N ALA A 65 -9.00 0.41 -15.40
CA ALA A 65 -8.46 1.77 -15.29
C ALA A 65 -7.36 2.05 -16.32
N LEU A 66 -6.54 1.05 -16.67
CA LEU A 66 -5.55 1.19 -17.74
C LEU A 66 -6.22 1.32 -19.10
N GLU A 67 -7.29 0.57 -19.37
CA GLU A 67 -8.07 0.65 -20.60
C GLU A 67 -8.76 2.01 -20.74
N GLN A 68 -9.41 2.50 -19.69
CA GLN A 68 -10.01 3.85 -19.65
C GLN A 68 -8.96 4.97 -19.80
N ALA A 69 -7.72 4.70 -19.40
CA ALA A 69 -6.61 5.63 -19.52
C ALA A 69 -5.83 5.47 -20.85
N ASP A 70 -6.24 4.59 -21.77
CA ASP A 70 -5.51 4.31 -23.01
C ASP A 70 -4.03 3.93 -22.74
N GLY A 71 -3.81 3.11 -21.71
CA GLY A 71 -2.48 2.69 -21.24
C GLY A 71 -1.68 3.74 -20.45
N HIS A 72 -2.20 4.96 -20.27
CA HIS A 72 -1.51 6.02 -19.54
C HIS A 72 -1.57 5.79 -18.02
N LYS A 73 -0.50 5.19 -17.47
CA LYS A 73 -0.38 4.89 -16.03
C LYS A 73 -0.64 6.08 -15.10
N GLY A 74 -0.27 7.29 -15.50
CA GLY A 74 -0.57 8.49 -14.71
C GLY A 74 -2.07 8.72 -14.56
N ARG A 75 -2.79 8.69 -15.69
CA ARG A 75 -4.24 8.88 -15.76
C ARG A 75 -4.99 7.69 -15.16
N ALA A 76 -4.49 6.46 -15.31
CA ALA A 76 -5.05 5.30 -14.62
C ALA A 76 -4.96 5.44 -13.09
N ALA A 77 -3.85 5.99 -12.57
CA ALA A 77 -3.71 6.24 -11.13
C ALA A 77 -4.70 7.31 -10.64
N GLU A 78 -4.94 8.35 -11.45
CA GLU A 78 -5.95 9.38 -11.18
C GLU A 78 -7.37 8.79 -11.16
N ILE A 79 -7.72 7.94 -12.14
CA ILE A 79 -9.01 7.25 -12.20
C ILE A 79 -9.22 6.37 -10.95
N LEU A 80 -8.17 5.69 -10.50
CA LEU A 80 -8.19 4.85 -9.31
C LEU A 80 -8.10 5.64 -7.99
N GLY A 81 -7.89 6.95 -8.03
CA GLY A 81 -7.73 7.79 -6.84
C GLY A 81 -6.48 7.45 -6.01
N ILE A 82 -5.45 6.88 -6.62
CA ILE A 82 -4.19 6.50 -5.96
C ILE A 82 -3.01 7.26 -6.53
N SER A 83 -1.89 7.28 -5.79
CA SER A 83 -0.67 7.86 -6.32
C SER A 83 -0.12 7.02 -7.49
N ARG A 84 0.55 7.69 -8.44
CA ARG A 84 1.27 7.02 -9.54
C ARG A 84 2.26 5.96 -9.04
N HIS A 85 2.92 6.22 -7.91
CA HIS A 85 3.84 5.28 -7.28
C HIS A 85 3.10 4.04 -6.74
N ALA A 86 1.95 4.21 -6.10
CA ALA A 86 1.12 3.10 -5.63
C ALA A 86 0.66 2.22 -6.81
N LEU A 87 0.21 2.82 -7.92
CA LEU A 87 -0.15 2.07 -9.12
C LEU A 87 1.03 1.27 -9.69
N LYS A 88 2.20 1.89 -9.83
CA LYS A 88 3.40 1.22 -10.36
C LYS A 88 3.73 -0.05 -9.55
N ARG A 89 3.69 0.03 -8.23
CA ARG A 89 3.97 -1.14 -7.35
C ARG A 89 2.87 -2.21 -7.45
N ARG A 90 1.60 -1.82 -7.53
CA ARG A 90 0.48 -2.77 -7.73
C ARG A 90 0.65 -3.55 -9.04
N LEU A 91 1.02 -2.86 -10.11
CA LEU A 91 1.30 -3.50 -11.40
C LEU A 91 2.47 -4.51 -11.33
N GLN A 92 3.56 -4.15 -10.63
CA GLN A 92 4.68 -5.06 -10.40
C GLN A 92 4.26 -6.30 -9.57
N ARG A 93 3.47 -6.09 -8.52
CA ARG A 93 2.94 -7.16 -7.66
C ARG A 93 2.03 -8.13 -8.42
N LEU A 94 1.24 -7.61 -9.36
CA LEU A 94 0.27 -8.39 -10.15
C LEU A 94 0.87 -9.05 -11.39
N GLY A 95 2.15 -8.79 -11.70
CA GLY A 95 2.86 -9.33 -12.87
C GLY A 95 2.48 -8.66 -14.19
N LEU A 96 1.99 -7.41 -14.16
CA LEU A 96 1.52 -6.65 -15.33
C LEU A 96 2.60 -5.71 -15.91
N GLN A 97 3.87 -5.88 -15.54
CA GLN A 97 4.95 -4.91 -15.77
C GLN A 97 6.32 -5.53 -16.01
#